data_AF-A0A932Q7J6-F1
#
_entry.id   AF-A0A932Q7J6-F1
#
_cell.length_a   1.000
_cell.length_b   1.000
_cell.length_c   1.000
_cell.angle_alpha   90.00
_cell.angle_beta   90.00
_cell.angle_gamma   90.00
#
_symmetry.space_group_name_H-M   'P 1'
#
loop_
_entity.id
_entity.type
_entity.pdbx_description
1 polymer ?
#
loop_
_entity_poly.entity_id
_entity_poly.type
_entity_poly.pdbx_seq_one_letter_code
_entity_poly.pdbx_strand_id
1 'polypeptide(L)'
;MSSVFEDSVESFLAPVKKYLDDESVSEVLVNGPKEIFVERRGLLERVDAEFHDEQSLQACVRNIAQFVGRKIDDENPRLDARLPNGSR
;
A
#
# COMPACT_ATOMS: atom_id res chain seq x y z
N MET A 1 16.31 -1.83 -15.74
CA MET A 1 15.05 -2.04 -16.46
C MET A 1 14.02 -2.25 -15.38
N SER A 2 13.18 -1.25 -15.07
CA SER A 2 12.02 -1.53 -14.21
C SER A 2 11.19 -2.56 -14.95
N SER A 3 10.73 -3.59 -14.22
CA SER A 3 9.79 -4.52 -14.82
C SER A 3 8.44 -3.81 -14.96
N VAL A 4 7.70 -4.08 -16.03
CA VAL A 4 6.31 -3.56 -16.22
C VAL A 4 5.44 -3.80 -14.97
N PHE A 5 5.76 -4.84 -14.21
CA PHE A 5 5.11 -5.18 -12.95
C PHE A 5 5.43 -4.20 -11.80
N GLU A 6 6.67 -3.72 -11.68
CA GLU A 6 7.05 -2.71 -10.69
C GLU A 6 6.35 -1.38 -10.96
N ASP A 7 6.35 -0.93 -12.22
CA ASP A 7 5.66 0.30 -12.63
C ASP A 7 4.15 0.22 -12.34
N SER A 8 3.55 -0.98 -12.51
CA SER A 8 2.16 -1.21 -12.14
C SER A 8 1.94 -1.07 -10.64
N VAL A 9 2.76 -1.70 -9.80
CA VAL A 9 2.63 -1.61 -8.33
C VAL A 9 2.76 -0.16 -7.87
N GLU A 10 3.73 0.57 -8.41
CA GLU A 10 3.90 1.99 -8.09
C GLU A 10 2.67 2.83 -8.45
N SER A 11 2.04 2.55 -9.58
CA SER A 11 0.83 3.26 -10.00
C SER A 11 -0.35 3.02 -9.04
N PHE A 12 -0.53 1.78 -8.56
CA PHE A 12 -1.57 1.46 -7.58
C PHE A 12 -1.31 2.04 -6.19
N LEU A 13 -0.04 2.23 -5.84
CA LEU A 13 0.39 2.86 -4.57
C LEU A 13 0.43 4.40 -4.64
N ALA A 14 0.15 5.01 -5.79
CA ALA A 14 0.24 6.46 -5.98
C ALA A 14 -0.41 7.31 -4.87
N PRO A 15 -1.59 6.96 -4.32
CA PRO A 15 -2.20 7.72 -3.21
C PRO A 15 -1.33 7.83 -1.94
N VAL A 16 -0.52 6.80 -1.66
CA VAL A 16 0.31 6.70 -0.46
C VAL A 16 1.81 6.79 -0.74
N LYS A 17 2.21 6.80 -2.02
CA LYS A 17 3.63 6.77 -2.45
C LYS A 17 4.48 7.83 -1.76
N LYS A 18 3.99 9.07 -1.65
CA LYS A 18 4.71 10.16 -0.95
C LYS A 18 5.06 9.85 0.50
N TYR A 19 4.29 9.00 1.19
CA TYR A 19 4.56 8.60 2.56
C TYR A 19 5.44 7.35 2.62
N LEU A 20 5.34 6.45 1.64
CA LEU A 20 6.25 5.31 1.50
C LEU A 20 7.68 5.75 1.21
N ASP A 21 7.84 6.87 0.47
CA ASP A 21 9.14 7.43 0.11
C ASP A 21 9.71 8.38 1.20
N ASP A 22 8.96 8.66 2.27
CA ASP A 22 9.35 9.57 3.34
C ASP A 22 10.06 8.82 4.47
N GLU A 23 11.38 9.02 4.61
CA GLU A 23 12.23 8.33 5.59
C GLU A 23 11.82 8.56 7.05
N SER A 24 11.00 9.57 7.34
CA SER A 24 10.50 9.79 8.70
C SER A 24 9.19 9.06 8.99
N VAL A 25 8.57 8.43 7.98
CA VAL A 25 7.45 7.49 8.12
C VAL A 25 7.99 6.07 8.29
N SER A 26 7.52 5.40 9.33
CA SER A 26 7.84 3.98 9.61
C SER A 26 6.74 3.04 9.17
N GLU A 27 5.48 3.48 9.21
CA GLU A 27 4.32 2.68 8.80
C GLU A 27 3.29 3.53 8.05
N VAL A 28 2.65 2.94 7.04
CA VAL A 28 1.46 3.49 6.39
C VAL A 28 0.30 2.53 6.63
N LEU A 29 -0.75 3.01 7.29
CA LEU A 29 -1.93 2.22 7.62
C LEU A 29 -3.12 2.72 6.80
N VAL A 30 -3.76 1.81 6.08
CA VAL A 30 -4.94 2.09 5.26
C VAL A 30 -6.10 1.26 5.81
N ASN A 31 -6.98 1.90 6.57
CA ASN A 31 -8.16 1.24 7.17
C ASN A 31 -9.35 1.25 6.21
N GLY A 32 -9.36 2.17 5.26
CA GLY A 32 -10.35 2.30 4.20
C GLY A 32 -9.90 3.35 3.18
N PRO A 33 -10.65 3.55 2.09
CA PRO A 33 -10.23 4.41 1.00
C PRO A 33 -10.03 5.87 1.42
N LYS A 34 -10.70 6.32 2.49
CA LYS A 34 -10.62 7.70 3.01
C LYS A 34 -10.05 7.78 4.43
N GLU A 35 -9.51 6.67 4.92
CA GLU A 35 -9.00 6.54 6.28
C GLU A 35 -7.58 5.99 6.23
N ILE A 36 -6.63 6.92 6.09
CA ILE A 36 -5.20 6.63 5.98
C ILE A 36 -4.46 7.34 7.10
N PHE A 37 -3.55 6.60 7.72
CA PHE A 37 -2.66 7.07 8.76
C PHE A 37 -1.21 6.77 8.41
N VAL A 38 -0.30 7.54 8.98
CA VAL A 38 1.13 7.22 8.98
C VAL A 38 1.65 7.24 10.40
N GLU A 39 2.69 6.47 10.67
CA GLU A 39 3.43 6.50 11.93
C GLU A 39 4.72 7.30 11.74
N ARG A 40 4.95 8.30 12.60
CA ARG A 40 6.20 9.05 12.69
C ARG A 40 6.66 9.13 14.15
N ARG A 41 7.86 8.61 14.43
CA ARG A 41 8.51 8.69 15.76
C ARG A 41 7.65 8.13 16.91
N GLY A 42 6.97 7.02 16.67
CA GLY A 42 6.02 6.36 17.57
C GLY A 42 4.62 6.99 17.62
N LEU A 43 4.31 7.96 16.77
CA LEU A 43 3.05 8.70 16.81
C LEU A 43 2.26 8.48 15.51
N LEU A 44 1.00 8.09 15.67
CA LEU A 44 0.09 7.83 14.57
C LEU A 44 -0.67 9.11 14.21
N GLU A 45 -0.58 9.53 12.95
CA GLU A 45 -1.23 10.75 12.45
C GLU A 45 -2.11 10.44 11.23
N ARG A 46 -3.29 11.07 11.17
CA ARG A 46 -4.16 10.97 10.00
C ARG A 46 -3.63 11.90 8.91
N VAL A 47 -3.59 11.40 7.68
CA VAL A 47 -3.06 12.14 6.54
C VAL A 47 -4.13 12.52 5.53
N ASP A 48 -3.85 13.57 4.76
CA ASP A 48 -4.66 13.95 3.60
C ASP A 48 -4.19 13.15 2.37
N ALA A 49 -4.64 11.90 2.35
CA ALA A 49 -4.53 10.99 1.21
C ALA A 49 -5.74 10.06 1.20
N GLU A 50 -6.20 9.74 0.00
CA GLU A 50 -7.34 8.88 -0.21
C GLU A 50 -7.18 8.08 -1.50
N PHE A 51 -7.70 6.85 -1.49
CA PHE A 51 -8.05 6.12 -2.70
C PHE A 51 -9.38 6.66 -3.21
N HIS A 52 -9.60 6.58 -4.52
CA HIS A 52 -10.84 7.05 -5.15
C HIS A 52 -12.09 6.43 -4.50
N ASP A 53 -12.05 5.11 -4.30
CA ASP A 53 -13.11 4.32 -3.69
C ASP A 53 -12.56 2.99 -3.16
N GLU A 54 -13.45 2.20 -2.55
CA GLU A 54 -13.15 0.86 -2.04
C GLU A 54 -12.63 -0.06 -3.16
N GLN A 55 -13.18 0.04 -4.36
CA GLN A 55 -12.79 -0.83 -5.48
C GLN A 55 -11.33 -0.58 -5.90
N SER A 56 -10.91 0.67 -5.89
CA SER A 56 -9.54 1.10 -6.18
C SER A 56 -8.56 0.62 -5.11
N LEU A 57 -8.93 0.70 -3.83
CA LEU A 57 -8.14 0.15 -2.73
C LEU A 57 -7.99 -1.37 -2.88
N GLN A 58 -9.10 -2.08 -3.10
CA GLN A 58 -9.09 -3.52 -3.29
C GLN A 58 -8.29 -3.95 -4.53
N ALA A 59 -8.31 -3.15 -5.61
CA ALA A 59 -7.48 -3.38 -6.78
C ALA A 59 -5.98 -3.23 -6.47
N CYS A 60 -5.60 -2.22 -5.69
CA CYS A 60 -4.23 -2.03 -5.21
C CYS A 60 -3.75 -3.23 -4.38
N VAL A 61 -4.55 -3.68 -3.41
CA VAL A 61 -4.23 -4.83 -2.56
C VAL A 61 -4.05 -6.12 -3.39
N ARG A 62 -4.94 -6.38 -4.35
CA ARG A 62 -4.82 -7.53 -5.26
C ARG A 62 -3.59 -7.45 -6.16
N ASN A 63 -3.26 -6.25 -6.67
CA ASN A 63 -2.08 -6.05 -7.50
C ASN A 63 -0.79 -6.34 -6.73
N ILE A 64 -0.68 -5.84 -5.49
CA ILE A 64 0.44 -6.15 -4.59
C ILE A 64 0.52 -7.65 -4.32
N ALA A 65 -0.61 -8.31 -4.00
CA ALA A 65 -0.64 -9.75 -3.75
C ALA A 65 -0.13 -10.56 -4.96
N GLN A 66 -0.58 -10.22 -6.16
CA GLN A 66 -0.11 -10.84 -7.40
C GLN A 66 1.39 -10.64 -7.60
N PHE A 67 1.88 -9.42 -7.37
CA PHE A 67 3.29 -9.08 -7.50
C PHE A 67 4.17 -9.95 -6.58
N VAL A 68 3.75 -10.15 -5.32
CA VAL A 68 4.49 -10.96 -4.34
C VAL A 68 4.22 -12.46 -4.45
N GLY A 69 3.49 -12.91 -5.49
CA GLY A 69 3.18 -14.32 -5.74
C GLY A 69 2.22 -14.93 -4.72
N ARG A 70 1.33 -14.13 -4.14
CA ARG A 70 0.37 -14.53 -3.11
C ARG A 70 -1.07 -14.27 -3.56
N LYS A 71 -2.02 -14.83 -2.81
CA LYS A 71 -3.46 -14.67 -3.04
C LYS A 71 -4.07 -13.90 -1.88
N ILE A 72 -4.98 -12.99 -2.19
CA ILE A 72 -5.85 -12.31 -1.22
C ILE A 72 -7.26 -12.28 -1.82
N ASP A 73 -8.24 -12.72 -1.05
CA ASP A 73 -9.65 -12.78 -1.40
C ASP A 73 -10.51 -12.86 -0.12
N ASP A 74 -11.82 -12.91 -0.29
CA ASP A 74 -12.77 -12.93 0.84
C ASP A 74 -12.59 -14.17 1.74
N GLU A 75 -12.06 -15.26 1.21
CA GLU A 75 -11.76 -16.48 1.97
C GLU A 75 -10.40 -16.41 2.67
N ASN A 76 -9.46 -15.64 2.13
CA ASN A 76 -8.09 -15.46 2.61
C ASN A 76 -7.75 -13.96 2.74
N PRO A 77 -8.32 -13.24 3.73
CA PRO A 77 -8.23 -11.78 3.80
C PRO A 77 -6.90 -11.27 4.39
N ARG A 78 -5.92 -12.15 4.59
CA ARG A 78 -4.66 -11.84 5.27
C ARG A 78 -3.47 -12.16 4.39
N LEU A 79 -2.54 -11.22 4.32
CA LEU A 79 -1.30 -11.31 3.56
C LEU A 79 -0.17 -10.66 4.36
N ASP A 80 0.99 -11.31 4.47
CA ASP A 80 2.26 -10.71 4.88
C ASP A 80 3.23 -10.90 3.70
N ALA A 81 3.86 -9.81 3.27
CA ALA A 81 4.69 -9.79 2.08
C ALA A 81 5.88 -8.82 2.23
N ARG A 82 6.72 -8.78 1.21
CA ARG A 82 7.79 -7.80 1.07
C ARG A 82 7.71 -7.18 -0.32
N LEU A 83 7.66 -5.86 -0.37
CA LEU A 83 7.71 -5.09 -1.60
C LEU A 83 9.15 -5.00 -2.15
N PRO A 84 9.35 -4.69 -3.44
CA PRO A 84 10.68 -4.58 -4.06
C PRO A 84 11.61 -3.56 -3.39
N ASN A 85 11.02 -2.46 -2.92
CA ASN A 85 11.74 -1.41 -2.19
C ASN A 85 12.18 -1.86 -0.78
N GLY A 86 11.82 -3.07 -0.34
CA GLY A 86 12.17 -3.64 0.95
C GLY A 86 11.13 -3.40 2.06
N SER A 87 10.09 -2.61 1.81
CA SER A 87 8.97 -2.42 2.73
C SER A 87 8.23 -3.74 3.00
N ARG A 88 7.64 -3.88 4.18
CA ARG A 88 6.84 -5.05 4.59
C ARG A 88 5.37 -4.68 4.66
#